data_AF-A0A2S5JKB2-F1
#
_entry.id   AF-A0A2S5JKB2-F1
#
_cell.length_a   1.000
_cell.length_b   1.000
_cell.length_c   1.000
_cell.angle_alpha   90.00
_cell.angle_beta   90.00
_cell.angle_gamma   90.00
#
_symmetry.space_group_name_H-M   'P 1'
#
loop_
_entity.id
_entity.type
_entity.pdbx_description
1 polymer ?
#
loop_
_entity_poly.entity_id
_entity_poly.type
_entity_poly.pdbx_seq_one_letter_code
_entity_poly.pdbx_strand_id
1 'polypeptide(L)' 'MIRIFKALVVLAVLVLIGVTIYAYLGDMQPERREVREPVELNVGQ' A
#
# COMPACT_ATOMS: atom_id res chain seq x y z
N MET A 1 35.12 -12.29 1.43
CA MET A 1 33.77 -12.87 1.30
C MET A 1 32.76 -12.29 2.31
N ILE A 2 33.01 -12.32 3.62
CA ILE A 2 32.09 -11.78 4.65
C ILE A 2 31.66 -10.32 4.44
N ARG A 3 32.55 -9.47 3.90
CA ARG A 3 32.25 -8.05 3.61
C ARG A 3 31.08 -7.86 2.63
N ILE A 4 31.04 -8.65 1.55
CA ILE A 4 29.98 -8.55 0.54
C ILE A 4 28.65 -9.04 1.12
N PHE A 5 28.69 -10.12 1.90
CA PHE A 5 27.51 -10.67 2.55
C PHE A 5 26.93 -9.69 3.58
N LYS A 6 27.78 -9.04 4.38
CA LYS A 6 27.37 -7.98 5.30
C LYS A 6 26.70 -6.81 4.55
N ALA A 7 27.23 -6.41 3.39
CA ALA A 7 26.62 -5.37 2.57
C ALA A 7 25.23 -5.79 2.06
N LEU A 8 25.07 -7.04 1.61
CA LEU A 8 23.77 -7.58 1.19
C LEU A 8 22.75 -7.58 2.33
N VAL A 9 23.16 -7.97 3.55
CA VAL A 9 22.28 -7.92 4.73
C VAL A 9 21.85 -6.49 5.04
N VAL A 10 22.78 -5.53 5.01
CA VAL A 10 22.45 -4.11 5.23
C VAL A 10 21.47 -3.61 4.17
N LEU A 11 21.68 -3.96 2.90
CA LEU A 11 20.75 -3.60 1.82
C LEU A 11 19.36 -4.20 2.03
N ALA A 12 19.26 -5.47 2.43
CA ALA A 12 17.98 -6.10 2.73
C ALA A 12 17.24 -5.38 3.88
N VAL A 13 17.98 -4.98 4.92
CA VAL A 13 17.42 -4.19 6.03
C VAL A 13 16.95 -2.82 5.56
N LEU A 14 17.71 -2.12 4.70
CA LEU A 14 17.29 -0.83 4.16
C LEU A 14 16.02 -0.94 3.32
N VAL A 15 15.87 -2.01 2.52
CA VAL A 15 14.64 -2.29 1.77
C VAL A 15 13.46 -2.51 2.73
N LEU A 16 13.64 -3.33 3.77
CA LEU A 16 12.61 -3.57 4.79
C LEU A 16 12.18 -2.28 5.48
N ILE A 17 13.14 -1.44 5.87
CA ILE A 17 12.86 -0.13 6.49
C ILE A 17 12.09 0.77 5.52
N GLY A 18 12.52 0.85 4.27
CA GLY A 18 11.86 1.67 3.25
C GLY A 18 10.40 1.27 3.03
N VAL A 19 10.13 -0.03 2.88
CA VAL A 19 8.76 -0.55 2.73
C VAL A 19 7.93 -0.30 3.98
N THR A 20 8.51 -0.52 5.17
CA THR A 20 7.82 -0.27 6.44
C THR A 20 7.45 1.20 6.59
N ILE A 21 8.38 2.12 6.33
CA ILE A 21 8.12 3.57 6.38
C ILE A 21 7.00 3.92 5.41
N TYR A 22 7.08 3.46 4.16
CA TYR A 22 6.02 3.73 3.17
C TYR A 22 4.66 3.19 3.63
N ALA A 23 4.62 2.02 4.27
CA ALA A 23 3.41 1.41 4.80
C ALA A 23 2.71 2.21 5.90
N TYR A 24 3.47 2.92 6.74
CA TYR A 24 2.90 3.65 7.86
C TYR A 24 2.78 5.16 7.63
N LEU A 25 3.70 5.75 6.85
CA LEU A 25 3.75 7.19 6.62
C LEU A 25 3.24 7.59 5.23
N GLY A 26 3.15 6.66 4.28
CA GLY A 26 2.62 6.93 2.94
C GLY A 26 1.09 7.01 2.94
N ASP A 27 0.53 7.80 2.02
CA ASP A 27 -0.91 7.76 1.76
C ASP A 27 -1.24 6.50 0.95
N MET A 28 -1.75 5.50 1.67
CA MET A 28 -2.22 4.23 1.10
C MET A 28 -3.73 4.21 0.92
N GLN A 29 -4.43 5.32 1.18
CA GLN A 29 -5.87 5.34 1.01
C GLN A 29 -6.20 5.26 -0.48
N PRO A 30 -7.13 4.37 -0.88
CA PRO A 30 -7.64 4.41 -2.24
C PRO A 30 -8.30 5.78 -2.45
N GLU A 31 -8.14 6.35 -3.63
CA GLU A 31 -8.86 7.57 -4.01
C GLU A 31 -10.36 7.26 -4.01
N ARG A 32 -11.04 7.66 -2.93
CA ARG A 32 -12.47 7.43 -2.77
C ARG A 32 -13.21 8.49 -3.56
N ARG A 33 -13.89 8.06 -4.62
CA ARG A 33 -14.89 8.88 -5.31
C ARG A 33 -16.28 8.40 -4.94
N GLU A 34 -17.13 9.35 -4.62
CA GLU A 34 -18.55 9.09 -4.44
C GLU A 34 -19.15 8.78 -5.81
N VAL A 35 -19.77 7.60 -5.95
CA VAL A 35 -20.50 7.21 -7.16
C VAL A 35 -21.99 7.33 -6.84
N ARG A 36 -22.69 8.18 -7.61
CA ARG A 36 -24.14 8.34 -7.52
C ARG A 36 -24.77 7.89 -8.81
N GLU A 37 -25.28 6.67 -8.82
CA GLU A 37 -26.04 6.12 -9.93
C GLU A 37 -27.52 6.01 -9.52
N PRO A 38 -28.46 6.55 -10.32
CA PRO A 38 -29.88 6.36 -10.07
C PRO A 38 -30.23 4.86 -10.11
N VAL A 39 -30.94 4.38 -9.09
CA VAL A 39 -31.48 3.01 -9.08
C VAL A 39 -32.96 3.03 -9.45
N GLU A 40 -33.38 2.10 -10.30
CA GLU A 40 -34.81 1.86 -10.53
C GLU A 40 -35.42 1.23 -9.27
N LEU A 41 -36.26 2.00 -8.57
CA LEU A 41 -36.98 1.52 -7.40
C LEU A 41 -38.29 0.85 -7.86
N ASN A 42 -38.26 -0.48 -8.05
CA ASN A 42 -39.46 -1.28 -8.32
C ASN A 42 -40.27 -1.51 -7.04
N VAL A 43 -40.96 -0.46 -6.57
CA VAL A 43 -41.98 -0.54 -5.50
C VAL A 43 -43.34 -0.92 -6.10
N GLY A 44 -43.52 -2.21 -6.41
CA GLY A 44 -44.77 -2.71 -6.98
C GLY A 44 -44.77 -4.19 -7.32
N GLN A 45 -44.81 -5.04 -6.29
CA GLN A 45 -45.46 -6.36 -6.30
C GLN A 45 -46.35 -6.48 -5.08
#